data_AF-A0A1Z4EMY1-F1
#
_entry.id   AF-A0A1Z4EMY1-F1
#
_cell.length_a   1.000
_cell.length_b   1.000
_cell.length_c   1.000
_cell.angle_alpha   90.00
_cell.angle_beta   90.00
_cell.angle_gamma   90.00
#
_symmetry.space_group_name_H-M   'P 1'
#
loop_
_entity.id
_entity.type
_entity.pdbx_description
1 polymer ?
#
loop_
_entity_poly.entity_id
_entity_poly.type
_entity_poly.pdbx_seq_one_letter_code
_entity_poly.pdbx_strand_id
1 'polypeptide(L)' 'MDHLALIRRAIKRRERHRADDDAEIRRLVCEGFEQGIPGRELAEAAGVSVPRIYQIRDGRR' A
#
# COMPACT_ATOMS: atom_id res chain seq x y z
N MET A 1 14.42 7.54 -10.15
CA MET A 1 13.03 7.90 -9.81
C MET A 1 12.65 7.08 -8.58
N ASP A 2 12.41 7.74 -7.44
CA ASP A 2 12.29 7.10 -6.13
C ASP A 2 10.87 6.57 -5.88
N HIS A 3 10.71 5.24 -5.92
CA HIS A 3 9.41 4.57 -5.76
C HIS A 3 8.78 4.85 -4.38
N LEU A 4 9.62 5.00 -3.35
CA LEU A 4 9.22 5.40 -2.00
C LEU A 4 8.59 6.81 -1.94
N ALA A 5 8.99 7.73 -2.81
CA ALA A 5 8.41 9.07 -2.85
C ALA A 5 6.99 9.07 -3.45
N LEU A 6 6.70 8.13 -4.37
CA LEU A 6 5.38 7.96 -4.96
C LEU A 6 4.38 7.40 -3.94
N ILE A 7 4.79 6.38 -3.19
CA ILE A 7 3.95 5.75 -2.15
C ILE A 7 3.58 6.76 -1.06
N ARG A 8 4.54 7.57 -0.58
CA ARG A 8 4.26 8.62 0.42
C ARG A 8 3.23 9.65 -0.06
N ARG A 9 3.24 10.01 -1.35
CA ARG A 9 2.28 10.96 -1.93
C ARG A 9 0.87 10.39 -2.04
N ALA A 10 0.74 9.12 -2.44
CA ALA A 10 -0.55 8.45 -2.55
C ALA A 10 -1.24 8.33 -1.19
N ILE A 11 -0.49 7.96 -0.15
CA ILE A 11 -1.04 7.77 1.20
C ILE A 11 -1.52 9.09 1.81
N LYS A 12 -0.77 10.18 1.57
CA LYS A 12 -1.19 11.53 2.02
C LYS A 12 -2.48 12.01 1.32
N ARG A 13 -2.83 11.47 0.15
CA ARG A 13 -4.13 11.71 -0.50
C ARG A 13 -5.24 10.85 0.09
N ARG A 14 -4.93 9.61 0.50
CA ARG A 14 -5.90 8.65 1.07
C ARG A 14 -6.59 9.15 2.34
N GLU A 15 -5.93 9.97 3.17
CA GLU A 15 -6.59 10.60 4.33
C GLU A 15 -7.80 11.47 3.95
N ARG A 16 -7.90 11.92 2.69
CA ARG A 16 -8.99 12.77 2.19
C ARG A 16 -10.11 12.03 1.46
N HIS A 17 -9.90 10.80 0.96
CA HIS A 17 -10.89 10.05 0.18
C HIS A 17 -10.90 8.57 0.60
N ARG A 18 -11.96 8.14 1.30
CA ARG A 18 -12.02 6.82 1.97
C ARG A 18 -12.53 5.66 1.11
N ALA A 19 -12.87 5.85 -0.16
CA ALA A 19 -13.58 4.83 -0.94
C ALA A 19 -12.99 4.47 -2.31
N ASP A 20 -12.27 5.38 -2.98
CA ASP A 20 -11.80 5.15 -4.36
C ASP A 20 -10.36 4.60 -4.42
N ASP A 21 -9.58 4.76 -3.35
CA ASP A 21 -8.14 4.43 -3.29
C ASP A 21 -7.82 2.94 -3.05
N ASP A 22 -8.79 2.08 -2.75
CA ASP A 22 -8.48 0.68 -2.34
C ASP A 22 -7.91 -0.17 -3.50
N ALA A 23 -8.31 0.10 -4.75
CA ALA A 23 -7.78 -0.59 -5.92
C ALA A 23 -6.36 -0.12 -6.27
N GLU A 24 -6.09 1.19 -6.19
CA GLU A 24 -4.76 1.75 -6.44
C GLU A 24 -3.78 1.28 -5.36
N ILE A 25 -4.20 1.26 -4.10
CA ILE A 25 -3.37 0.79 -2.98
C ILE A 25 -3.09 -0.71 -3.10
N ARG A 26 -4.09 -1.50 -3.51
CA ARG A 26 -3.85 -2.92 -3.79
C ARG A 26 -2.81 -3.11 -4.89
N ARG A 27 -2.88 -2.31 -5.96
CA ARG A 27 -1.92 -2.37 -7.07
C ARG A 27 -0.51 -2.04 -6.59
N LEU A 28 -0.33 -0.95 -5.84
CA LEU A 28 0.97 -0.54 -5.28
C LEU A 28 1.54 -1.57 -4.30
N VAL A 29 0.68 -2.18 -3.48
CA VAL A 29 1.08 -3.24 -2.53
C VAL A 29 1.54 -4.48 -3.28
N CYS A 30 0.80 -4.94 -4.30
CA CYS A 30 1.21 -6.07 -5.13
C CYS A 30 2.54 -5.79 -5.84
N GLU A 31 2.69 -4.62 -6.47
CA GLU A 31 3.90 -4.22 -7.18
C GLU A 31 5.13 -4.17 -6.24
N GLY A 32 4.93 -3.73 -5.00
CA GLY A 32 5.96 -3.75 -3.95
C GLY A 32 6.35 -5.17 -3.53
N PHE A 33 5.39 -6.09 -3.42
CA PHE A 33 5.69 -7.51 -3.17
C PHE A 33 6.44 -8.15 -4.34
N GLU A 34 6.08 -7.83 -5.59
CA GLU A 34 6.75 -8.32 -6.79
C GLU A 34 8.21 -7.82 -6.90
N GLN A 35 8.48 -6.62 -6.38
CA GLN A 35 9.83 -6.07 -6.26
C GLN A 35 10.65 -6.67 -5.10
N GLY A 36 10.08 -7.60 -4.32
CA GLY A 36 10.75 -8.26 -3.20
C GLY A 36 10.74 -7.46 -1.89
N ILE A 37 9.92 -6.41 -1.78
CA ILE A 37 9.81 -5.60 -0.56
C ILE A 37 9.06 -6.42 0.50
N PRO A 38 9.61 -6.54 1.73
CA PRO A 38 8.94 -7.26 2.80
C PRO A 38 7.65 -6.56 3.22
N GLY A 39 6.62 -7.36 3.55
CA GLY A 39 5.29 -6.86 3.92
C GLY A 39 5.30 -5.90 5.13
N ARG A 40 6.31 -5.99 6.00
CA ARG A 40 6.52 -5.05 7.10
C ARG A 40 6.85 -3.64 6.61
N GLU A 41 7.78 -3.50 5.66
CA GLU A 41 8.13 -2.19 5.11
C GLU A 41 6.98 -1.59 4.29
N LEU A 42 6.25 -2.42 3.55
CA LEU A 42 5.03 -1.98 2.86
C LEU A 42 3.97 -1.50 3.84
N ALA A 43 3.82 -2.15 5.00
CA ALA A 43 2.87 -1.79 6.03
C ALA A 43 3.23 -0.47 6.74
N GLU A 44 4.50 -0.31 7.09
CA GLU A 44 5.03 0.94 7.65
C GLU A 44 4.90 2.09 6.65
N ALA A 45 5.21 1.84 5.37
CA ALA A 45 5.01 2.83 4.32
C ALA A 45 3.54 3.20 4.19
N ALA A 46 2.64 2.21 4.11
CA ALA A 46 1.18 2.33 3.95
C ALA A 46 0.44 2.89 5.18
N GLY A 47 1.09 3.00 6.34
CA GLY A 47 0.45 3.42 7.58
C GLY A 47 -0.62 2.44 8.08
N VAL A 48 -0.50 1.16 7.74
CA VAL A 48 -1.44 0.11 8.16
C VAL A 48 -0.71 -1.02 8.89
N SER A 49 -1.44 -1.84 9.62
CA SER A 49 -0.84 -3.03 10.25
C SER A 49 -0.36 -4.04 9.20
N VAL A 50 0.73 -4.76 9.49
CA VAL A 50 1.25 -5.87 8.66
C VAL A 50 0.16 -6.85 8.19
N PRO A 51 -0.73 -7.38 9.07
CA PRO A 51 -1.82 -8.24 8.62
C PRO A 51 -2.78 -7.56 7.64
N ARG A 52 -2.98 -6.24 7.73
CA ARG A 52 -3.81 -5.49 6.78
C ARG A 52 -3.18 -5.43 5.38
N ILE A 53 -1.86 -5.34 5.29
CA ILE A 53 -1.14 -5.45 4.01
C ILE A 53 -1.35 -6.81 3.35
N TYR A 54 -1.28 -7.90 4.12
CA TYR A 54 -1.54 -9.23 3.59
C TYR A 54 -3.00 -9.42 3.16
N GLN A 55 -3.95 -8.85 3.90
CA GLN A 55 -5.37 -8.81 3.51
C GLN A 55 -5.60 -8.05 2.20
N ILE A 56 -4.98 -6.87 2.04
CA ILE A 56 -5.06 -6.04 0.83
C ILE A 56 -4.49 -6.81 -0.37
N ARG A 57 -3.33 -7.46 -0.21
CA ARG A 57 -2.73 -8.31 -1.24
C ARG A 57 -3.69 -9.43 -1.67
N ASP A 58 -4.24 -10.16 -0.71
CA ASP A 58 -5.16 -11.29 -0.95
C ASP A 58 -6.54 -10.83 -1.47
N GLY A 59 -6.88 -9.55 -1.31
CA GLY A 59 -8.19 -9.02 -1.64
C GLY A 59 -9.30 -9.46 -0.67
N ARG A 60 -8.92 -9.92 0.53
CA ARG A 60 -9.88 -10.26 1.59
C ARG A 60 -10.18 -8.99 2.39
N ARG A 61 -11.44 -8.54 2.31
CA ARG A 61 -11.92 -7.32 2.97
C ARG A 61 -12.16 -7.54 4.46
#